data_AF-A0A0P0EA57-F1
#
_entry.id   AF-A0A0P0EA57-F1
#
_cell.length_a   1.000
_cell.length_b   1.000
_cell.length_c   1.000
_cell.angle_alpha   90.00
_cell.angle_beta   90.00
_cell.angle_gamma   90.00
#
_symmetry.space_group_name_H-M   'P 1'
#
loop_
_entity.id
_entity.type
_entity.pdbx_description
1 polymer ?
#
loop_
_entity_poly.entity_id
_entity_poly.type
_entity_poly.pdbx_seq_one_letter_code
_entity_poly.pdbx_strand_id
1 'polypeptide(L)'
;MLSLYGTYLLLFEVKMMTLLFFMLLTSVALLGMTTGAHRLWAHQTYQASTGLKIMLMLFQTLAGVGSIYDWVKYHRFHHAHFATDVDPYDYNQGFIHSHLITRLRKLSPHQEKLMQSIDMSDLEKDTVVMFQKKLYWLLYAIIFVLLPLNAPLEYWDDTILCSAFVIGFLRYLVVLHGSWLIESAISVWGLKPGEKSPPDTNAVFILTKTFWPHYHYLVPYDYKSGEYGTYDGGCSTAFIRVWAALGLATKLRTVETASIQKALADAARTKKDLKTCIDAAVNNQQLPEEHYLKRA
;
A
#
# COMPACT_ATOMS: atom_id res chain seq x y z
N MET A 1 11.58 21.81 -5.32
CA MET A 1 11.33 23.10 -6.00
C MET A 1 10.05 23.07 -6.82
N LEU A 2 9.89 22.16 -7.80
CA LEU A 2 8.67 22.07 -8.62
C LEU A 2 7.40 21.89 -7.79
N SER A 3 7.36 20.90 -6.89
CA SER A 3 6.18 20.68 -6.05
C SER A 3 5.94 21.79 -5.02
N LEU A 4 6.96 22.56 -4.60
CA LEU A 4 6.76 23.72 -3.72
C LEU A 4 6.02 24.85 -4.44
N TYR A 5 6.38 25.07 -5.71
CA TYR A 5 5.61 25.98 -6.57
C TYR A 5 4.21 25.44 -6.84
N GLY A 6 4.07 24.13 -7.05
CA GLY A 6 2.76 23.46 -7.11
C GLY A 6 1.91 23.71 -5.85
N THR A 7 2.50 23.67 -4.65
CA THR A 7 1.78 23.98 -3.41
C THR A 7 1.31 25.43 -3.37
N TYR A 8 2.13 26.39 -3.80
CA TYR A 8 1.72 27.78 -3.93
C TYR A 8 0.50 27.90 -4.87
N LEU A 9 0.57 27.30 -6.06
CA LEU A 9 -0.53 27.32 -7.02
C LEU A 9 -1.80 26.67 -6.45
N LEU A 10 -1.68 25.53 -5.77
CA LEU A 10 -2.80 24.81 -5.15
C LEU A 10 -3.54 25.68 -4.11
N LEU A 11 -2.82 26.54 -3.39
CA LEU A 11 -3.40 27.36 -2.33
C LEU A 11 -4.01 28.67 -2.84
N PHE A 12 -3.47 29.25 -3.92
CA PHE A 12 -3.79 30.63 -4.30
C PHE A 12 -4.33 30.79 -5.73
N GLU A 13 -4.08 29.85 -6.65
CA GLU A 13 -4.30 30.06 -8.09
C GLU A 13 -5.21 29.00 -8.74
N VAL A 14 -5.25 27.77 -8.24
CA VAL A 14 -6.01 26.69 -8.89
C VAL A 14 -7.52 26.93 -8.85
N LYS A 15 -8.20 26.47 -9.90
CA LYS A 15 -9.66 26.37 -9.88
C LYS A 15 -10.10 25.25 -8.94
N MET A 16 -11.30 25.40 -8.36
CA MET A 16 -11.90 24.38 -7.49
C MET A 16 -11.99 23.00 -8.17
N MET A 17 -12.28 22.97 -9.48
CA MET A 17 -12.33 21.73 -10.25
C MET A 17 -10.97 21.01 -10.30
N THR A 18 -9.86 21.74 -10.45
CA THR A 18 -8.51 21.18 -10.41
C THR A 18 -8.17 20.63 -9.01
N LEU A 19 -8.60 21.31 -7.94
CA LEU A 19 -8.44 20.81 -6.57
C LEU A 19 -9.22 19.50 -6.35
N LEU A 20 -10.49 19.44 -6.77
CA LEU A 20 -11.30 18.22 -6.68
C LEU A 20 -10.70 17.09 -7.52
N PHE A 21 -10.20 17.40 -8.71
CA PHE A 21 -9.55 16.45 -9.60
C PHE A 21 -8.22 15.94 -9.03
N PHE A 22 -7.42 16.83 -8.43
CA PHE A 22 -6.21 16.48 -7.68
C PHE A 22 -6.51 15.47 -6.58
N MET A 23 -7.52 15.74 -5.75
CA MET A 23 -7.93 14.84 -4.67
C MET A 23 -8.40 13.50 -5.21
N LEU A 24 -9.27 13.50 -6.23
CA LEU A 24 -9.79 12.29 -6.87
C LEU A 24 -8.66 11.42 -7.43
N LEU A 25 -7.78 11.98 -8.26
CA LEU A 25 -6.69 11.23 -8.88
C LEU A 25 -5.70 10.71 -7.84
N THR A 26 -5.47 11.47 -6.76
CA THR A 26 -4.62 11.03 -5.64
C THR A 26 -5.26 9.84 -4.93
N SER A 27 -6.55 9.93 -4.58
CA SER A 27 -7.27 8.84 -3.93
C SER A 27 -7.34 7.58 -4.79
N VAL A 28 -7.60 7.72 -6.09
CA VAL A 28 -7.62 6.60 -7.04
C VAL A 28 -6.25 5.94 -7.14
N ALA A 29 -5.17 6.72 -7.25
CA ALA A 29 -3.80 6.21 -7.25
C ALA A 29 -3.48 5.42 -5.96
N LEU A 30 -3.84 5.97 -4.79
CA LEU A 30 -3.66 5.31 -3.50
C LEU A 30 -4.49 4.02 -3.39
N LEU A 31 -5.71 3.98 -3.92
CA LEU A 31 -6.49 2.73 -3.98
C LEU A 31 -5.83 1.68 -4.86
N GLY A 32 -5.28 2.07 -6.03
CA GLY A 32 -4.52 1.17 -6.90
C GLY A 32 -3.27 0.58 -6.23
N MET A 33 -2.57 1.38 -5.42
CA MET A 33 -1.43 0.93 -4.64
C MET A 33 -1.85 0.00 -3.49
N THR A 34 -2.76 0.47 -2.63
CA THR A 34 -3.12 -0.23 -1.40
C THR A 34 -3.97 -1.47 -1.67
N THR A 35 -5.08 -1.34 -2.39
CA THR A 35 -5.97 -2.48 -2.64
C THR A 35 -5.47 -3.36 -3.79
N GLY A 36 -4.79 -2.77 -4.78
CA GLY A 36 -4.19 -3.50 -5.90
C GLY A 36 -2.78 -4.02 -5.60
N ALA A 37 -1.75 -3.21 -5.90
CA ALA A 37 -0.34 -3.61 -5.85
C ALA A 37 0.01 -4.37 -4.58
N HIS A 38 -0.45 -3.85 -3.44
CA HIS A 38 -0.13 -4.37 -2.13
C HIS A 38 -1.04 -5.53 -1.69
N ARG A 39 -2.34 -5.30 -1.48
CA ARG A 39 -3.24 -6.31 -0.88
C ARG A 39 -3.61 -7.43 -1.85
N LEU A 40 -3.84 -7.13 -3.13
CA LEU A 40 -4.20 -8.12 -4.14
C LEU A 40 -2.96 -8.88 -4.63
N TRP A 41 -1.98 -8.17 -5.19
CA TRP A 41 -0.87 -8.82 -5.89
C TRP A 41 0.31 -9.18 -4.98
N ALA A 42 0.74 -8.30 -4.08
CA ALA A 42 1.88 -8.62 -3.21
C ALA A 42 1.54 -9.67 -2.15
N HIS A 43 0.37 -9.54 -1.50
CA HIS A 43 -0.02 -10.37 -0.36
C HIS A 43 -1.12 -11.38 -0.61
N GLN A 44 -1.80 -11.31 -1.76
CA GLN A 44 -2.88 -12.24 -2.11
C GLN A 44 -3.94 -12.37 -0.99
N THR A 45 -4.31 -11.23 -0.40
CA THR A 45 -5.29 -11.16 0.70
C THR A 45 -6.71 -11.41 0.20
N TYR A 46 -6.96 -11.30 -1.11
CA TYR A 46 -8.21 -11.64 -1.78
C TYR A 46 -7.94 -12.01 -3.25
N GLN A 47 -8.94 -12.58 -3.92
CA GLN A 47 -8.95 -12.82 -5.37
C GLN A 47 -9.89 -11.82 -6.04
N ALA A 48 -9.55 -11.36 -7.24
CA ALA A 48 -10.32 -10.36 -7.98
C ALA A 48 -10.71 -10.90 -9.36
N SER A 49 -11.91 -10.53 -9.82
CA SER A 49 -12.33 -10.71 -11.21
C SER A 49 -11.39 -9.97 -12.18
N THR A 50 -11.34 -10.41 -13.44
CA THR A 50 -10.49 -9.77 -14.46
C THR A 50 -10.81 -8.28 -14.64
N GLY A 51 -12.09 -7.88 -14.60
CA GLY A 51 -12.49 -6.48 -14.67
C GLY A 51 -11.95 -5.65 -13.51
N LEU A 52 -12.06 -6.16 -12.28
CA LEU A 52 -11.50 -5.51 -11.10
C LEU A 52 -9.97 -5.41 -11.17
N LYS A 53 -9.28 -6.45 -11.65
CA LYS A 53 -7.83 -6.42 -11.88
C LYS A 53 -7.43 -5.34 -12.89
N ILE A 54 -8.13 -5.21 -14.00
CA ILE A 54 -7.86 -4.18 -15.01
C ILE A 54 -8.04 -2.79 -14.41
N MET A 55 -9.15 -2.55 -13.70
CA MET A 55 -9.39 -1.26 -13.05
C MET A 55 -8.27 -0.90 -12.06
N LEU A 56 -7.89 -1.84 -11.17
CA LEU A 56 -6.81 -1.64 -10.20
C LEU A 56 -5.45 -1.44 -10.88
N MET A 57 -5.22 -2.07 -12.03
CA MET A 57 -4.00 -1.89 -12.82
C MET A 57 -3.91 -0.48 -13.40
N LEU A 58 -5.01 0.07 -13.92
CA LEU A 58 -5.08 1.47 -14.36
C LEU A 58 -4.84 2.43 -13.19
N PHE A 59 -5.44 2.16 -12.03
CA PHE A 59 -5.25 2.96 -10.82
C PHE A 59 -3.80 2.93 -10.33
N GLN A 60 -3.14 1.77 -10.37
CA GLN A 60 -1.73 1.65 -10.02
C GLN A 60 -0.84 2.39 -11.02
N THR A 61 -1.11 2.30 -12.32
CA THR A 61 -0.36 3.07 -13.32
C THR A 61 -0.50 4.58 -13.09
N LEU A 62 -1.67 5.06 -12.65
CA LEU A 62 -1.92 6.45 -12.28
C LEU A 62 -1.09 6.91 -11.05
N ALA A 63 -0.59 5.99 -10.22
CA ALA A 63 0.33 6.28 -9.13
C ALA A 63 1.77 6.54 -9.60
N GLY A 64 2.15 5.96 -10.74
CA GLY A 64 3.42 6.26 -11.42
C GLY A 64 4.67 5.65 -10.78
N VAL A 65 4.52 4.64 -9.92
CA VAL A 65 5.63 4.08 -9.10
C VAL A 65 6.31 2.84 -9.69
N GLY A 66 6.25 2.67 -11.02
CA GLY A 66 6.79 1.52 -11.73
C GLY A 66 5.73 0.45 -12.02
N SER A 67 6.15 -0.60 -12.73
CA SER A 67 5.24 -1.71 -13.06
C SER A 67 4.77 -2.43 -11.80
N ILE A 68 3.56 -3.00 -11.82
CA ILE A 68 3.04 -3.80 -10.71
C ILE A 68 4.01 -4.94 -10.40
N TYR A 69 4.55 -5.57 -11.44
CA TYR A 69 5.50 -6.68 -11.30
C TYR A 69 6.74 -6.29 -10.50
N ASP A 70 7.39 -5.19 -10.87
CA ASP A 70 8.62 -4.76 -10.21
C ASP A 70 8.32 -4.28 -8.78
N TRP A 71 7.24 -3.50 -8.60
CA TRP A 71 6.83 -3.03 -7.27
C TRP A 71 6.56 -4.19 -6.32
N VAL A 72 5.80 -5.20 -6.76
CA VAL A 72 5.51 -6.39 -5.95
C VAL A 72 6.77 -7.18 -5.64
N LYS A 73 7.71 -7.29 -6.58
CA LYS A 73 8.98 -7.99 -6.35
C LYS A 73 9.78 -7.34 -5.21
N TYR A 74 9.93 -6.02 -5.25
CA TYR A 74 10.60 -5.26 -4.20
C TYR A 74 9.86 -5.37 -2.86
N HIS A 75 8.53 -5.27 -2.87
CA HIS A 75 7.71 -5.37 -1.66
C HIS A 75 7.79 -6.76 -1.01
N ARG A 76 7.73 -7.84 -1.82
CA ARG A 76 7.92 -9.21 -1.33
C ARG A 76 9.32 -9.44 -0.78
N PHE A 77 10.34 -8.88 -1.44
CA PHE A 77 11.72 -8.92 -0.95
C PHE A 77 11.86 -8.23 0.41
N HIS A 78 11.28 -7.05 0.56
CA HIS A 78 11.18 -6.34 1.83
C HIS A 78 10.52 -7.19 2.92
N HIS A 79 9.36 -7.78 2.65
CA HIS A 79 8.69 -8.65 3.63
C HIS A 79 9.48 -9.91 3.99
N ALA A 80 10.18 -10.52 3.02
CA ALA A 80 10.97 -11.72 3.24
C ALA A 80 12.16 -11.48 4.18
N HIS A 81 12.72 -10.27 4.14
CA HIS A 81 13.90 -9.88 4.89
C HIS A 81 13.62 -8.76 5.91
N PHE A 82 12.35 -8.52 6.24
CA PHE A 82 11.91 -7.37 7.02
C PHE A 82 12.73 -7.14 8.29
N ALA A 83 13.19 -5.90 8.49
CA ALA A 83 13.97 -5.48 9.66
C ALA A 83 15.30 -6.25 9.85
N THR A 84 15.91 -6.69 8.74
CA THR A 84 17.27 -7.25 8.71
C THR A 84 18.22 -6.34 7.91
N ASP A 85 19.52 -6.60 7.99
CA ASP A 85 20.55 -5.89 7.21
C ASP A 85 20.41 -6.08 5.68
N VAL A 86 19.68 -7.12 5.26
CA VAL A 86 19.37 -7.42 3.86
C VAL A 86 18.20 -6.56 3.35
N ASP A 87 17.32 -6.09 4.23
CA ASP A 87 16.16 -5.28 3.87
C ASP A 87 16.58 -3.92 3.29
N PRO A 88 16.24 -3.61 2.02
CA PRO A 88 16.58 -2.31 1.45
C PRO A 88 15.82 -1.16 2.12
N TYR A 89 14.74 -1.44 2.83
CA TYR A 89 13.90 -0.46 3.51
C TYR A 89 14.03 -0.52 5.05
N ASP A 90 15.11 -1.14 5.55
CA ASP A 90 15.33 -1.35 6.98
C ASP A 90 15.16 -0.06 7.79
N TYR A 91 14.09 -0.02 8.60
CA TYR A 91 13.76 1.12 9.43
C TYR A 91 14.73 1.29 10.61
N ASN A 92 15.52 0.26 10.96
CA ASN A 92 16.52 0.35 12.02
C ASN A 92 17.68 1.29 11.65
N GLN A 93 17.91 1.53 10.35
CA GLN A 93 18.85 2.53 9.85
C GLN A 93 18.32 3.98 9.96
N GLY A 94 17.07 4.15 10.43
CA GLY A 94 16.44 5.43 10.71
C GLY A 94 15.52 5.94 9.59
N PHE A 95 14.71 6.93 9.94
CA PHE A 95 13.65 7.46 9.06
C PHE A 95 14.16 7.95 7.71
N ILE A 96 15.27 8.72 7.67
CA ILE A 96 15.82 9.24 6.41
C ILE A 96 16.28 8.09 5.50
N HIS A 97 16.80 7.01 6.10
CA HIS A 97 17.23 5.85 5.35
C HIS A 97 16.06 5.17 4.65
N SER A 98 15.05 4.77 5.43
CA SER A 98 13.86 4.05 4.94
C SER A 98 12.94 4.90 4.09
N HIS A 99 12.89 6.23 4.29
CA HIS A 99 12.02 7.13 3.53
C HIS A 99 12.64 7.62 2.21
N LEU A 100 13.95 7.91 2.17
CA LEU A 100 14.59 8.58 1.04
C LEU A 100 15.81 7.85 0.49
N ILE A 101 16.81 7.57 1.33
CA ILE A 101 18.12 7.10 0.86
C ILE A 101 18.00 5.78 0.10
N THR A 102 17.15 4.88 0.57
CA THR A 102 16.86 3.61 -0.10
C THR A 102 16.43 3.78 -1.56
N ARG A 103 15.67 4.83 -1.88
CA ARG A 103 15.18 5.10 -3.25
C ARG A 103 16.28 5.61 -4.19
N LEU A 104 17.38 6.10 -3.63
CA LEU A 104 18.53 6.64 -4.37
C LEU A 104 19.66 5.62 -4.55
N ARG A 105 19.59 4.49 -3.84
CA ARG A 105 20.63 3.47 -3.86
C ARG A 105 20.23 2.30 -4.74
N LYS A 106 21.24 1.67 -5.34
CA LYS A 106 21.08 0.35 -5.96
C LYS A 106 21.19 -0.72 -4.88
N LEU A 107 20.51 -1.85 -5.10
CA LEU A 107 20.72 -3.04 -4.31
C LEU A 107 22.18 -3.51 -4.44
N SER A 108 22.72 -4.08 -3.37
CA SER A 108 24.01 -4.76 -3.43
C SER A 108 23.92 -6.05 -4.26
N PRO A 109 25.03 -6.58 -4.80
CA PRO A 109 25.02 -7.85 -5.54
C PRO A 109 24.44 -9.02 -4.71
N HIS A 110 24.63 -8.98 -3.39
CA HIS A 110 24.04 -9.96 -2.47
C HIS A 110 22.51 -9.84 -2.43
N GLN A 111 21.99 -8.62 -2.25
CA GLN A 111 20.55 -8.36 -2.27
C GLN A 111 19.93 -8.69 -3.63
N GLU A 112 20.59 -8.37 -4.75
CA GLU A 112 20.12 -8.72 -6.09
C GLU A 112 19.96 -10.23 -6.27
N LYS A 113 20.93 -11.01 -5.78
CA LYS A 113 20.88 -12.47 -5.82
C LYS A 113 19.72 -13.02 -4.98
N LEU A 114 19.51 -12.48 -3.78
CA LEU A 114 18.38 -12.90 -2.93
C LEU A 114 17.04 -12.45 -3.52
N MET A 115 16.96 -11.28 -4.12
CA MET A 115 15.74 -10.80 -4.77
C MET A 115 15.33 -11.69 -5.96
N GLN A 116 16.25 -12.45 -6.56
CA GLN A 116 15.93 -13.44 -7.60
C GLN A 116 15.26 -14.70 -7.05
N SER A 117 15.36 -15.01 -5.75
CA SER A 117 14.67 -16.15 -5.15
C SER A 117 13.23 -15.86 -4.72
N ILE A 118 12.80 -14.59 -4.83
CA ILE A 118 11.41 -14.20 -4.58
C ILE A 118 10.52 -14.82 -5.64
N ASP A 119 9.56 -15.64 -5.20
CA ASP A 119 8.56 -16.23 -6.08
C ASP A 119 7.66 -15.14 -6.67
N MET A 120 7.57 -15.14 -7.99
CA MET A 120 6.75 -14.24 -8.80
C MET A 120 5.85 -15.01 -9.77
N SER A 121 5.80 -16.34 -9.66
CA SER A 121 5.14 -17.23 -10.62
C SER A 121 3.63 -16.99 -10.71
N ASP A 122 3.01 -16.48 -9.64
CA ASP A 122 1.61 -16.05 -9.63
C ASP A 122 1.38 -14.81 -10.49
N LEU A 123 2.31 -13.84 -10.46
CA LEU A 123 2.25 -12.65 -11.30
C LEU A 123 2.61 -12.92 -12.75
N GLU A 124 3.55 -13.82 -13.01
CA GLU A 124 3.89 -14.26 -14.37
C GLU A 124 2.71 -14.94 -15.06
N LYS A 125 1.82 -15.59 -14.31
CA LYS A 125 0.56 -16.18 -14.80
C LYS A 125 -0.58 -15.15 -14.90
N ASP A 126 -0.47 -13.99 -14.26
CA ASP A 126 -1.48 -12.94 -14.32
C ASP A 126 -1.31 -12.09 -15.59
N THR A 127 -2.20 -12.32 -16.56
CA THR A 127 -2.14 -11.64 -17.86
C THR A 127 -2.32 -10.13 -17.76
N VAL A 128 -3.04 -9.62 -16.76
CA VAL A 128 -3.24 -8.17 -16.56
C VAL A 128 -1.94 -7.52 -16.09
N VAL A 129 -1.24 -8.17 -15.15
CA VAL A 129 0.05 -7.70 -14.63
C VAL A 129 1.10 -7.74 -15.73
N MET A 130 1.18 -8.85 -16.47
CA MET A 130 2.17 -8.99 -17.55
C MET A 130 1.90 -8.06 -18.73
N PHE A 131 0.62 -7.78 -19.03
CA PHE A 131 0.24 -6.74 -19.99
C PHE A 131 0.75 -5.36 -19.55
N GLN A 132 0.47 -4.98 -18.29
CA GLN A 132 0.92 -3.69 -17.76
C GLN A 132 2.44 -3.59 -17.74
N LYS A 133 3.14 -4.65 -17.32
CA LYS A 133 4.61 -4.70 -17.33
C LYS A 133 5.17 -4.48 -18.73
N LYS A 134 4.61 -5.15 -19.75
CA LYS A 134 5.09 -5.06 -21.14
C LYS A 134 4.89 -3.67 -21.74
N LEU A 135 3.76 -3.03 -21.44
CA LEU A 135 3.39 -1.73 -22.00
C LEU A 135 3.52 -0.57 -21.00
N TYR A 136 4.27 -0.77 -19.91
CA TYR A 136 4.25 0.14 -18.76
C TYR A 136 4.54 1.59 -19.17
N TRP A 137 5.57 1.84 -19.96
CA TRP A 137 5.93 3.19 -20.38
C TRP A 137 4.89 3.86 -21.27
N LEU A 138 4.20 3.09 -22.13
CA LEU A 138 3.10 3.60 -22.93
C LEU A 138 1.89 3.94 -22.06
N LEU A 139 1.51 3.01 -21.17
CA LEU A 139 0.41 3.21 -20.23
C LEU A 139 0.70 4.37 -19.27
N TYR A 140 1.94 4.52 -18.80
CA TYR A 140 2.38 5.62 -17.96
C TYR A 140 2.27 6.96 -18.70
N ALA A 141 2.78 7.04 -19.94
CA ALA A 141 2.65 8.26 -20.73
C ALA A 141 1.18 8.68 -20.90
N ILE A 142 0.28 7.73 -21.11
CA ILE A 142 -1.15 8.04 -21.32
C ILE A 142 -1.86 8.34 -19.99
N ILE A 143 -1.81 7.41 -19.03
CA ILE A 143 -2.64 7.41 -17.82
C ILE A 143 -2.08 8.32 -16.74
N PHE A 144 -0.74 8.42 -16.62
CA PHE A 144 -0.12 9.26 -15.60
C PHE A 144 0.16 10.68 -16.11
N VAL A 145 0.60 10.82 -17.37
CA VAL A 145 0.99 12.13 -17.93
C VAL A 145 -0.15 12.76 -18.74
N LEU A 146 -0.48 12.20 -19.92
CA LEU A 146 -1.33 12.89 -20.90
C LEU A 146 -2.76 13.12 -20.40
N LEU A 147 -3.46 12.08 -19.92
CA LEU A 147 -4.84 12.22 -19.49
C LEU A 147 -5.00 13.16 -18.28
N PRO A 148 -4.21 13.02 -17.19
CA PRO A 148 -4.31 13.92 -16.05
C PRO A 148 -3.94 15.37 -16.39
N LEU A 149 -2.92 15.60 -17.23
CA LEU A 149 -2.50 16.96 -17.56
C LEU A 149 -3.42 17.65 -18.58
N ASN A 150 -4.09 16.89 -19.46
CA ASN A 150 -5.00 17.46 -20.44
C ASN A 150 -6.32 17.92 -19.82
N ALA A 151 -6.85 17.17 -18.84
CA ALA A 151 -8.20 17.42 -18.32
C ALA A 151 -8.41 18.85 -17.77
N PRO A 152 -7.49 19.44 -16.97
CA PRO A 152 -7.66 20.81 -16.51
C PRO A 152 -7.67 21.87 -17.61
N LEU A 153 -6.95 21.61 -18.70
CA LEU A 153 -6.81 22.55 -19.81
C LEU A 153 -8.06 22.52 -20.69
N GLU A 154 -8.54 21.32 -21.01
CA GLU A 154 -9.62 21.11 -21.97
C GLU A 154 -11.01 21.36 -21.38
N TYR A 155 -11.25 20.95 -20.13
CA TYR A 155 -12.63 20.88 -19.60
C TYR A 155 -13.03 22.04 -18.69
N TRP A 156 -12.07 22.77 -18.13
CA TRP A 156 -12.40 23.90 -17.24
C TRP A 156 -11.38 25.04 -17.30
N ASP A 157 -10.62 25.15 -18.41
CA ASP A 157 -9.73 26.26 -18.76
C ASP A 157 -8.75 26.68 -17.65
N ASP A 158 -8.17 25.72 -16.92
CA ASP A 158 -7.09 26.02 -15.99
C ASP A 158 -5.78 26.29 -16.75
N THR A 159 -4.81 26.90 -16.08
CA THR A 159 -3.52 27.23 -16.70
C THR A 159 -2.66 25.98 -16.88
N ILE A 160 -1.78 26.01 -17.89
CA ILE A 160 -0.75 24.98 -18.10
C ILE A 160 0.12 24.81 -16.85
N LEU A 161 0.40 25.91 -16.13
CA LEU A 161 1.15 25.89 -14.89
C LEU A 161 0.40 25.13 -13.79
N CYS A 162 -0.87 25.42 -13.56
CA CYS A 162 -1.68 24.70 -12.57
C CYS A 162 -1.77 23.21 -12.93
N SER A 163 -2.04 22.87 -14.18
CA SER A 163 -2.07 21.46 -14.62
C SER A 163 -0.73 20.75 -14.36
N ALA A 164 0.38 21.28 -14.89
CA ALA A 164 1.68 20.63 -14.80
C ALA A 164 2.23 20.55 -13.36
N PHE A 165 2.14 21.64 -12.60
CA PHE A 165 2.74 21.72 -11.27
C PHE A 165 1.86 21.14 -10.17
N VAL A 166 0.54 21.23 -10.28
CA VAL A 166 -0.38 20.66 -9.28
C VAL A 166 -0.72 19.21 -9.61
N ILE A 167 -1.27 18.93 -10.79
CA ILE A 167 -1.69 17.57 -11.17
C ILE A 167 -0.52 16.67 -11.54
N GLY A 168 0.55 17.23 -12.12
CA GLY A 168 1.79 16.51 -12.39
C GLY A 168 2.68 16.39 -11.15
N PHE A 169 3.43 17.44 -10.84
CA PHE A 169 4.54 17.38 -9.87
C PHE A 169 4.10 17.27 -8.40
N LEU A 170 3.15 18.09 -7.94
CA LEU A 170 2.71 18.05 -6.55
C LEU A 170 1.98 16.75 -6.25
N ARG A 171 1.05 16.33 -7.12
CA ARG A 171 0.30 15.08 -6.96
C ARG A 171 1.24 13.89 -6.86
N TYR A 172 2.22 13.81 -7.75
CA TYR A 172 3.18 12.73 -7.74
C TYR A 172 4.01 12.73 -6.45
N LEU A 173 4.46 13.90 -5.99
CA LEU A 173 5.16 14.02 -4.71
C LEU A 173 4.30 13.49 -3.56
N VAL A 174 3.02 13.89 -3.47
CA VAL A 174 2.11 13.42 -2.42
C VAL A 174 1.94 11.90 -2.45
N VAL A 175 1.75 11.30 -3.63
CA VAL A 175 1.64 9.85 -3.79
C VAL A 175 2.92 9.14 -3.37
N LEU A 176 4.09 9.63 -3.81
CA LEU A 176 5.39 9.04 -3.46
C LEU A 176 5.62 9.07 -1.95
N HIS A 177 5.57 10.24 -1.32
CA HIS A 177 5.81 10.36 0.11
C HIS A 177 4.76 9.63 0.95
N GLY A 178 3.49 9.63 0.51
CA GLY A 178 2.43 8.84 1.14
C GLY A 178 2.71 7.35 1.11
N SER A 179 3.30 6.84 0.02
CA SER A 179 3.69 5.42 -0.10
C SER A 179 4.94 5.08 0.73
N TRP A 180 5.98 5.93 0.68
CA TRP A 180 7.23 5.70 1.42
C TRP A 180 7.05 5.85 2.92
N LEU A 181 6.02 6.60 3.33
CA LEU A 181 5.65 6.73 4.73
C LEU A 181 5.25 5.38 5.33
N ILE A 182 4.68 4.44 4.56
CA ILE A 182 4.26 3.13 5.09
C ILE A 182 5.48 2.32 5.60
N GLU A 183 6.59 2.37 4.87
CA GLU A 183 7.82 1.67 5.24
C GLU A 183 8.56 2.38 6.39
N SER A 184 8.64 3.71 6.32
CA SER A 184 9.35 4.54 7.29
C SER A 184 8.55 4.85 8.56
N ALA A 185 7.23 4.62 8.54
CA ALA A 185 6.29 4.83 9.63
C ALA A 185 6.73 4.13 10.91
N ILE A 186 7.33 2.93 10.80
CA ILE A 186 7.81 2.18 11.97
C ILE A 186 8.86 2.97 12.76
N SER A 187 9.73 3.73 12.08
CA SER A 187 10.74 4.55 12.77
C SER A 187 10.11 5.67 13.63
N VAL A 188 8.91 6.14 13.27
CA VAL A 188 8.22 7.26 13.94
C VAL A 188 7.17 6.76 14.93
N TRP A 189 6.31 5.84 14.48
CA TRP A 189 5.13 5.35 15.19
C TRP A 189 5.24 3.91 15.66
N GLY A 190 6.28 3.16 15.32
CA GLY A 190 6.45 1.79 15.80
C GLY A 190 6.66 1.73 17.31
N LEU A 191 5.89 0.86 17.98
CA LEU A 191 6.11 0.55 19.39
C LEU A 191 7.35 -0.32 19.58
N LYS A 192 8.28 0.14 20.42
CA LYS A 192 9.46 -0.65 20.78
C LYS A 192 9.10 -1.70 21.83
N PRO A 193 9.82 -2.83 21.90
CA PRO A 193 9.62 -3.84 22.94
C PRO A 193 9.60 -3.20 24.34
N GLY A 194 8.52 -3.44 25.09
CA GLY A 194 8.32 -2.90 26.44
C GLY A 194 7.64 -1.53 26.52
N GLU A 195 7.47 -0.82 25.40
CA GLU A 195 6.68 0.42 25.38
C GLU A 195 5.18 0.12 25.47
N LYS A 196 4.46 0.90 26.28
CA LYS A 196 2.99 0.89 26.35
C LYS A 196 2.49 2.18 25.73
N SER A 197 1.49 2.09 24.86
CA SER A 197 0.78 3.25 24.30
C SER A 197 -0.73 3.03 24.46
N PRO A 198 -1.51 4.08 24.74
CA PRO A 198 -2.95 3.93 24.88
C PRO A 198 -3.56 3.47 23.53
N PRO A 199 -4.35 2.39 23.51
CA PRO A 199 -4.92 1.87 22.27
C PRO A 199 -5.95 2.81 21.62
N ASP A 200 -6.55 3.73 22.39
CA ASP A 200 -7.76 4.47 22.03
C ASP A 200 -7.56 5.97 21.77
N THR A 201 -6.38 6.38 21.27
CA THR A 201 -6.22 7.78 20.83
C THR A 201 -6.44 7.86 19.32
N ASN A 202 -7.35 8.71 18.84
CA ASN A 202 -7.50 9.01 17.40
C ASN A 202 -6.26 9.70 16.78
N ALA A 203 -5.19 9.90 17.57
CA ALA A 203 -3.95 10.54 17.17
C ALA A 203 -2.91 9.54 16.60
N VAL A 204 -3.36 8.34 16.22
CA VAL A 204 -2.57 7.16 15.79
C VAL A 204 -1.57 7.46 14.67
N PHE A 205 -1.80 8.50 13.86
CA PHE A 205 -0.99 8.78 12.66
C PHE A 205 -0.09 10.00 12.76
N ILE A 206 -0.15 10.79 13.85
CA ILE A 206 0.68 12.00 13.96
C ILE A 206 1.33 12.12 15.35
N LEU A 207 0.67 11.68 16.44
CA LEU A 207 1.13 11.97 17.80
C LEU A 207 1.43 10.73 18.65
N THR A 208 0.88 9.55 18.33
CA THR A 208 1.02 8.35 19.18
C THR A 208 1.64 7.16 18.47
N LYS A 209 2.47 6.41 19.20
CA LYS A 209 3.03 5.14 18.74
C LYS A 209 1.96 4.04 18.75
N THR A 210 2.01 3.14 17.78
CA THR A 210 1.07 2.03 17.58
C THR A 210 1.80 0.75 17.18
N PHE A 211 1.18 -0.39 17.46
CA PHE A 211 1.64 -1.71 16.99
C PHE A 211 1.18 -2.00 15.55
N TRP A 212 0.32 -1.15 14.98
CA TRP A 212 -0.25 -1.40 13.67
C TRP A 212 0.80 -1.65 12.56
N PRO A 213 1.89 -0.86 12.44
CA PRO A 213 2.89 -1.13 11.41
C PRO A 213 3.43 -2.55 11.53
N HIS A 214 3.75 -3.00 12.75
CA HIS A 214 4.21 -4.37 13.02
C HIS A 214 3.12 -5.43 12.76
N TYR A 215 1.86 -5.13 13.01
CA TYR A 215 0.74 -6.05 12.74
C TYR A 215 0.72 -6.46 11.27
N HIS A 216 0.91 -5.51 10.34
CA HIS A 216 0.94 -5.83 8.92
C HIS A 216 2.08 -6.81 8.55
N TYR A 217 3.26 -6.67 9.14
CA TYR A 217 4.38 -7.60 8.89
C TYR A 217 4.19 -8.97 9.55
N LEU A 218 3.46 -9.03 10.67
CA LEU A 218 3.09 -10.29 11.33
C LEU A 218 2.00 -11.04 10.57
N VAL A 219 1.01 -10.32 10.03
CA VAL A 219 -0.18 -10.88 9.37
C VAL A 219 -0.36 -10.23 7.98
N PRO A 220 0.60 -10.42 7.06
CA PRO A 220 0.58 -9.74 5.76
C PRO A 220 -0.62 -10.15 4.90
N TYR A 221 -1.18 -11.33 5.15
CA TYR A 221 -2.32 -11.88 4.42
C TYR A 221 -3.69 -11.34 4.89
N ASP A 222 -3.77 -10.49 5.92
CA ASP A 222 -5.04 -9.90 6.35
C ASP A 222 -5.47 -8.72 5.47
N TYR A 223 -6.64 -8.79 4.84
CA TYR A 223 -7.20 -7.70 4.02
C TYR A 223 -7.73 -6.52 4.87
N LYS A 224 -8.03 -6.72 6.16
CA LYS A 224 -8.66 -5.71 7.03
C LYS A 224 -7.70 -4.69 7.61
N SER A 225 -6.40 -4.98 7.63
CA SER A 225 -5.40 -4.01 8.05
C SER A 225 -5.21 -2.98 6.95
N GLY A 226 -5.51 -1.71 7.21
CA GLY A 226 -5.27 -0.62 6.25
C GLY A 226 -3.91 0.05 6.45
N GLU A 227 -3.29 0.56 5.39
CA GLU A 227 -1.92 1.15 5.33
C GLU A 227 -1.59 2.28 6.28
N TYR A 228 -2.59 2.82 6.95
CA TYR A 228 -2.35 3.86 7.93
C TYR A 228 -2.54 3.36 9.35
N GLY A 229 -3.41 2.37 9.60
CA GLY A 229 -3.65 1.84 10.94
C GLY A 229 -5.10 1.70 11.34
N THR A 230 -5.97 1.74 10.34
CA THR A 230 -7.39 1.46 10.47
C THR A 230 -7.64 -0.03 10.25
N TYR A 231 -7.93 -0.77 11.32
CA TYR A 231 -8.39 -2.15 11.22
C TYR A 231 -9.91 -2.19 10.98
N ASP A 232 -10.37 -2.84 9.91
CA ASP A 232 -11.78 -2.95 9.48
C ASP A 232 -12.51 -1.62 9.14
N GLY A 233 -12.01 -0.48 9.61
CA GLY A 233 -12.59 0.86 9.40
C GLY A 233 -11.93 1.68 8.28
N GLY A 234 -10.93 1.13 7.58
CA GLY A 234 -10.18 1.87 6.56
C GLY A 234 -10.90 2.00 5.22
N CYS A 235 -10.60 3.06 4.47
CA CYS A 235 -11.10 3.26 3.10
C CYS A 235 -10.75 2.07 2.19
N SER A 236 -9.52 1.57 2.25
CA SER A 236 -9.07 0.41 1.46
C SER A 236 -9.87 -0.86 1.81
N THR A 237 -10.14 -1.10 3.10
CA THR A 237 -10.95 -2.24 3.54
C THR A 237 -12.40 -2.11 3.08
N ALA A 238 -13.00 -0.92 3.23
CA ALA A 238 -14.35 -0.65 2.74
C ALA A 238 -14.44 -0.86 1.22
N PHE A 239 -13.46 -0.36 0.47
CA PHE A 239 -13.37 -0.55 -0.98
C PHE A 239 -13.36 -2.04 -1.35
N ILE A 240 -12.49 -2.85 -0.73
CA ILE A 240 -12.42 -4.30 -0.98
C ILE A 240 -13.76 -4.98 -0.63
N ARG A 241 -14.40 -4.61 0.49
CA ARG A 241 -15.70 -5.16 0.90
C ARG A 241 -16.84 -4.83 -0.06
N VAL A 242 -16.86 -3.63 -0.64
CA VAL A 242 -17.85 -3.26 -1.67
C VAL A 242 -17.72 -4.18 -2.88
N TRP A 243 -16.50 -4.39 -3.38
CA TRP A 243 -16.29 -5.33 -4.49
C TRP A 243 -16.58 -6.78 -4.12
N ALA A 244 -16.39 -7.16 -2.86
CA ALA A 244 -16.75 -8.48 -2.37
C ALA A 244 -18.28 -8.68 -2.31
N ALA A 245 -19.02 -7.68 -1.83
CA ALA A 245 -20.48 -7.69 -1.84
C ALA A 245 -21.06 -7.75 -3.27
N LEU A 246 -20.34 -7.22 -4.26
CA LEU A 246 -20.69 -7.32 -5.68
C LEU A 246 -20.23 -8.65 -6.34
N GLY A 247 -19.59 -9.55 -5.60
CA GLY A 247 -19.05 -10.82 -6.12
C GLY A 247 -17.81 -10.68 -7.02
N LEU A 248 -17.22 -9.48 -7.08
CA LEU A 248 -16.05 -9.17 -7.91
C LEU A 248 -14.72 -9.35 -7.17
N ALA A 249 -14.75 -9.41 -5.84
CA ALA A 249 -13.67 -9.84 -4.97
C ALA A 249 -14.10 -11.06 -4.14
N THR A 250 -13.27 -12.10 -4.05
CA THR A 250 -13.60 -13.35 -3.37
C THR A 250 -12.43 -13.85 -2.53
N LYS A 251 -12.68 -14.84 -1.66
CA LYS A 251 -11.66 -15.45 -0.79
C LYS A 251 -10.87 -14.43 0.03
N LEU A 252 -11.57 -13.44 0.58
CA LEU A 252 -10.98 -12.44 1.47
C LEU A 252 -10.42 -13.16 2.71
N ARG A 253 -9.15 -12.91 3.02
CA ARG A 253 -8.42 -13.53 4.13
C ARG A 253 -8.28 -12.55 5.28
N THR A 254 -8.71 -12.93 6.48
CA THR A 254 -8.59 -12.10 7.68
C THR A 254 -8.38 -12.96 8.92
N VAL A 255 -7.99 -12.34 10.04
CA VAL A 255 -7.77 -13.03 11.31
C VAL A 255 -8.71 -12.48 12.36
N GLU A 256 -9.46 -13.36 13.02
CA GLU A 256 -10.36 -12.96 14.10
C GLU A 256 -9.57 -12.54 15.33
N THR A 257 -10.12 -11.58 16.08
CA THR A 257 -9.55 -11.14 17.36
C THR A 257 -9.35 -12.31 18.32
N ALA A 258 -10.29 -13.27 18.35
CA ALA A 258 -10.18 -14.48 19.17
C ALA A 258 -8.96 -15.34 18.77
N SER A 259 -8.69 -15.48 17.46
CA SER A 259 -7.52 -16.20 16.96
C SER A 259 -6.21 -15.51 17.35
N ILE A 260 -6.15 -14.17 17.26
CA ILE A 260 -4.98 -13.40 17.73
C ILE A 260 -4.78 -13.54 19.24
N GLN A 261 -5.85 -13.44 20.04
CA GLN A 261 -5.79 -13.60 21.49
C GLN A 261 -5.28 -15.00 21.89
N LYS A 262 -5.79 -16.03 21.21
CA LYS A 262 -5.32 -17.41 21.41
C LYS A 262 -3.84 -17.56 21.04
N ALA A 263 -3.42 -17.01 19.90
CA ALA A 263 -2.03 -17.05 19.47
C ALA A 263 -1.09 -16.35 20.47
N LEU A 264 -1.50 -15.19 21.01
CA LEU A 264 -0.76 -14.47 22.05
C LEU A 264 -0.66 -15.27 23.34
N ALA A 265 -1.77 -15.88 23.79
CA ALA A 265 -1.79 -16.73 24.97
C ALA A 265 -0.88 -17.97 24.80
N ASP A 266 -0.93 -18.62 23.64
CA ASP A 266 -0.09 -19.77 23.32
C ASP A 266 1.39 -19.39 23.20
N ALA A 267 1.72 -18.25 22.60
CA ALA A 267 3.10 -17.73 22.57
C ALA A 267 3.62 -17.47 23.99
N ALA A 268 2.82 -16.81 24.84
CA ALA A 268 3.19 -16.52 26.22
C ALA A 268 3.42 -17.80 27.05
N ARG A 269 2.56 -18.81 26.88
CA ARG A 269 2.59 -20.09 27.60
C ARG A 269 3.72 -21.00 27.12
N THR A 270 3.88 -21.14 25.80
CA THR A 270 4.80 -22.12 25.20
C THR A 270 6.18 -21.56 24.90
N LYS A 271 6.36 -20.22 24.97
CA LYS A 271 7.57 -19.51 24.56
C LYS A 271 7.98 -19.73 23.10
N LYS A 272 7.06 -20.23 22.27
CA LYS A 272 7.24 -20.31 20.82
C LYS A 272 7.17 -18.91 20.20
N ASP A 273 7.75 -18.79 19.02
CA ASP A 273 7.67 -17.57 18.22
C ASP A 273 6.20 -17.20 17.92
N LEU A 274 5.88 -15.90 18.01
CA LEU A 274 4.52 -15.40 17.89
C LEU A 274 3.93 -15.67 16.50
N LYS A 275 4.73 -15.53 15.44
CA LYS A 275 4.27 -15.78 14.07
C LYS A 275 3.83 -17.23 13.90
N THR A 276 4.59 -18.16 14.47
CA THR A 276 4.24 -19.59 14.45
C THR A 276 2.91 -19.86 15.16
N CYS A 277 2.65 -19.20 16.29
CA CYS A 277 1.38 -19.30 17.01
C CYS A 277 0.22 -18.68 16.23
N ILE A 278 0.44 -17.54 15.56
CA ILE A 278 -0.56 -16.89 14.70
C ILE A 278 -0.93 -17.81 13.54
N ASP A 279 0.06 -18.32 12.80
CA ASP A 279 -0.17 -19.20 11.65
C ASP A 279 -0.94 -20.46 12.06
N ALA A 280 -0.63 -21.04 13.24
CA ALA A 280 -1.38 -22.15 13.79
C ALA A 280 -2.83 -21.78 14.17
N ALA A 281 -3.06 -20.60 14.75
CA ALA A 281 -4.41 -20.14 15.08
C ALA A 281 -5.24 -19.87 13.82
N VAL A 282 -4.65 -19.25 12.80
CA VAL A 282 -5.29 -18.94 11.51
C VAL A 282 -5.67 -20.21 10.75
N ASN A 283 -4.80 -21.22 10.73
CA ASN A 283 -5.11 -22.50 10.09
C ASN A 283 -6.28 -23.25 10.74
N ASN A 284 -6.56 -22.98 12.01
CA ASN A 284 -7.69 -23.56 12.74
C ASN A 284 -8.95 -22.69 12.73
N GLN A 285 -8.87 -21.47 12.16
CA GLN A 285 -9.98 -20.54 12.09
C GLN A 285 -10.95 -20.95 10.98
N GLN A 286 -12.24 -20.96 11.29
CA GLN A 286 -13.30 -21.14 10.30
C GLN A 286 -14.11 -19.85 10.19
N LEU A 287 -13.98 -19.18 9.05
CA LEU A 287 -14.76 -17.99 8.74
C LEU A 287 -16.01 -18.36 7.95
N PRO A 288 -17.18 -17.78 8.25
CA PRO A 288 -18.31 -17.79 7.34
C PRO A 288 -17.90 -17.22 5.98
N GLU A 289 -18.48 -17.75 4.89
CA GLU A 289 -18.17 -17.29 3.52
C GLU A 289 -18.36 -15.78 3.39
N GLU A 290 -19.42 -15.23 3.99
CA GLU A 290 -19.78 -13.81 3.96
C GLU A 290 -19.28 -13.02 5.19
N HIS A 291 -18.23 -13.46 5.86
CA HIS A 291 -17.69 -12.76 7.05
C HIS A 291 -17.35 -11.28 6.79
N TYR A 292 -17.12 -10.90 5.54
CA TYR A 292 -16.85 -9.52 5.10
C TYR A 292 -18.09 -8.63 5.02
N LEU A 293 -19.31 -9.17 5.06
CA LEU A 293 -20.54 -8.37 5.09
C LEU A 293 -20.84 -7.83 6.50
N LYS A 294 -20.42 -8.56 7.54
CA LYS A 294 -20.55 -8.14 8.93
C LYS A 294 -19.40 -7.20 9.29
N ARG A 295 -19.71 -6.02 9.83
CA ARG A 295 -18.71 -5.20 10.53
C ARG A 295 -18.49 -5.84 11.89
N ALA A 296 -17.24 -6.09 12.27
CA ALA A 296 -16.90 -6.63 13.58
C ALA A 296 -17.13 -5.60 14.68
#